data_AF-A0A1Z8YG92-F1
#
_entry.id   AF-A0A1Z8YG92-F1
#
_cell.length_a   1.000
_cell.length_b   1.000
_cell.length_c   1.000
_cell.angle_alpha   90.00
_cell.angle_beta   90.00
_cell.angle_gamma   90.00
#
_symmetry.space_group_name_H-M   'P 1'
#
loop_
_entity.id
_entity.type
_entity.pdbx_description
1 polymer ?
#
loop_
_entity_poly.entity_id
_entity_poly.type
_entity_poly.pdbx_seq_one_letter_code
_entity_poly.pdbx_strand_id
1 'polypeptide(L)'
;MLTGLVAALMFAVDTPCMGDTIFVPSDHPTIQGAMNAASNGDVIEVEAGFYLERLNPDGKAITVRGAVDESGVPRTIVDGDSGGSVITINHGESWDLTRFENLVIQNGTGTSLFGQTHGGGIFVDFGDGATFENCHVLDNSAEKGGGLFCWGVTRCEGCTFTGNTCLLDYQFNGSAIMKGDAFGQFLLLEDCTVTGNHAPGPTTWAVFSYYAKTIGVTNSTICGNEALECNTCGGSTNYVSDECPISCDPEDQLLTVNESPVVDERANRCECVDEWGSCGSDPGQWAVAYDLSDGSTAGRDVTVKCITYGSYNNFSSTNGRIELWEDTDGGAPGYPGEDLVLLGSSDITILNNLGRHIAVFDPPVVVPANTNLVITMYATWSYDYVSVGGNASPSASPTWYRDEQGFCTTQFRDLDEMGYPDFNWVTELSVELGEAPCGPDLNGDGVVGGEDLAVLLAFWGSCKTSDCPADFDGDGAVTGADLSVLLASWGFCQ
;
A
#
# COMPACT_ATOMS: atom_id res chain seq x y z
N MET A 1 34.64 47.38 -62.90
CA MET A 1 35.23 46.96 -61.62
C MET A 1 34.60 47.85 -60.56
N LEU A 2 33.70 47.42 -59.68
CA LEU A 2 33.65 46.22 -58.86
C LEU A 2 32.17 45.95 -58.50
N THR A 3 31.75 44.68 -58.42
CA THR A 3 30.45 44.24 -57.91
C THR A 3 30.65 43.07 -56.95
N GLY A 4 29.91 43.08 -55.83
CA GLY A 4 29.64 41.95 -54.94
C GLY A 4 30.77 41.62 -53.96
N LEU A 5 30.53 41.19 -52.72
CA LEU A 5 29.36 40.58 -52.09
C LEU A 5 29.58 40.68 -50.56
N VAL A 6 28.57 41.10 -49.78
CA VAL A 6 28.63 41.02 -48.30
C VAL A 6 27.89 39.74 -47.92
N ALA A 7 28.62 38.78 -47.33
CA ALA A 7 28.04 37.57 -46.77
C ALA A 7 27.44 37.89 -45.38
N ALA A 8 26.13 37.79 -45.26
CA ALA A 8 25.46 37.80 -43.96
C ALA A 8 25.55 36.39 -43.36
N LEU A 9 26.25 36.29 -42.24
CA LEU A 9 26.32 35.08 -41.43
C LEU A 9 24.98 34.95 -40.67
N MET A 10 24.10 34.06 -41.11
CA MET A 10 22.92 33.67 -40.33
C MET A 10 23.37 32.75 -39.20
N PHE A 11 23.28 33.23 -37.97
CA PHE A 11 23.28 32.36 -36.80
C PHE A 11 21.93 31.63 -36.77
N ALA A 12 21.95 30.31 -36.99
CA ALA A 12 20.81 29.47 -36.64
C ALA A 12 20.68 29.49 -35.12
N VAL A 13 19.56 30.01 -34.63
CA VAL A 13 19.17 29.84 -33.24
C VAL A 13 18.54 28.45 -33.19
N ASP A 14 19.25 27.47 -32.63
CA ASP A 14 18.67 26.15 -32.34
C ASP A 14 17.50 26.40 -31.38
N THR A 15 16.31 26.35 -31.96
CA THR A 15 15.08 26.29 -31.19
C THR A 15 15.03 24.85 -30.67
N PRO A 16 14.92 24.58 -29.36
CA PRO A 16 14.78 23.21 -28.89
C PRO A 16 13.56 22.63 -29.62
N CYS A 17 13.79 21.59 -30.42
CA CYS A 17 12.72 20.85 -31.06
C CYS A 17 11.95 20.20 -29.90
N MET A 18 10.80 20.79 -29.52
CA MET A 18 9.82 20.06 -28.73
C MET A 18 9.42 18.87 -29.60
N GLY A 19 9.64 17.64 -29.12
CA GLY A 19 9.16 16.47 -29.83
C GLY A 19 7.64 16.45 -29.87
N ASP A 20 7.11 15.73 -30.85
CA ASP A 20 5.68 15.61 -31.04
C ASP A 20 5.05 14.74 -29.94
N THR A 21 3.75 14.94 -29.69
CA THR A 21 2.97 14.06 -28.81
C THR A 21 2.22 13.04 -29.65
N ILE A 22 2.41 11.76 -29.35
CA ILE A 22 1.76 10.63 -30.02
C ILE A 22 0.82 9.97 -29.02
N PHE A 23 -0.45 9.81 -29.37
CA PHE A 23 -1.46 9.26 -28.48
C PHE A 23 -1.74 7.79 -28.76
N VAL A 24 -1.75 6.97 -27.71
CA VAL A 24 -2.13 5.55 -27.77
C VAL A 24 -3.40 5.36 -26.96
N PRO A 25 -4.49 4.81 -27.54
CA PRO A 25 -4.52 4.08 -28.81
C PRO A 25 -4.92 4.91 -30.05
N SER A 26 -5.21 6.21 -29.93
CA SER A 26 -5.88 6.97 -31.00
C SER A 26 -5.05 7.16 -32.27
N ASP A 27 -3.74 7.42 -32.16
CA ASP A 27 -2.84 7.57 -33.31
C ASP A 27 -2.23 6.23 -33.71
N HIS A 28 -1.88 5.42 -32.71
CA HIS A 28 -1.35 4.06 -32.89
C HIS A 28 -2.05 3.09 -31.95
N PRO A 29 -2.49 1.91 -32.42
CA PRO A 29 -3.26 0.96 -31.61
C PRO A 29 -2.44 0.26 -30.50
N THR A 30 -1.12 0.41 -30.52
CA THR A 30 -0.16 -0.29 -29.64
C THR A 30 0.94 0.66 -29.23
N ILE A 31 1.47 0.52 -28.02
CA ILE A 31 2.55 1.35 -27.48
C ILE A 31 3.83 1.15 -28.32
N GLN A 32 4.19 -0.09 -28.66
CA GLN A 32 5.35 -0.37 -29.53
C GLN A 32 5.17 0.23 -30.93
N GLY A 33 3.94 0.24 -31.46
CA GLY A 33 3.63 0.89 -32.72
C GLY A 33 3.89 2.40 -32.69
N ALA A 34 3.53 3.08 -31.59
CA ALA A 34 3.85 4.48 -31.38
C ALA A 34 5.37 4.70 -31.23
N MET A 35 6.07 3.88 -30.44
CA MET A 35 7.53 3.94 -30.32
C MET A 35 8.23 3.77 -31.66
N ASN A 36 7.76 2.88 -32.52
CA ASN A 36 8.32 2.67 -33.86
C ASN A 36 8.17 3.91 -34.74
N ALA A 37 7.06 4.65 -34.61
CA ALA A 37 6.78 5.87 -35.36
C ALA A 37 7.47 7.13 -34.79
N ALA A 38 7.74 7.12 -33.48
CA ALA A 38 8.34 8.23 -32.76
C ALA A 38 9.76 8.57 -33.24
N SER A 39 10.11 9.84 -33.12
CA SER A 39 11.45 10.40 -33.25
C SER A 39 12.01 10.81 -31.89
N ASN A 40 13.32 11.04 -31.81
CA ASN A 40 13.95 11.52 -30.58
C ASN A 40 13.34 12.85 -30.14
N GLY A 41 12.97 12.93 -28.86
CA GLY A 41 12.31 14.07 -28.21
C GLY A 41 10.81 13.88 -28.05
N ASP A 42 10.19 12.91 -28.73
CA ASP A 42 8.74 12.71 -28.73
C ASP A 42 8.24 12.16 -27.38
N VAL A 43 6.97 12.48 -27.08
CA VAL A 43 6.23 11.97 -25.92
C VAL A 43 5.11 11.08 -26.42
N ILE A 44 5.07 9.84 -25.94
CA ILE A 44 4.00 8.88 -26.19
C ILE A 44 3.07 8.90 -24.97
N GLU A 45 1.90 9.50 -25.14
CA GLU A 45 0.85 9.55 -24.11
C GLU A 45 -0.06 8.33 -24.28
N VAL A 46 -0.10 7.49 -23.26
CA VAL A 46 -0.84 6.22 -23.27
C VAL A 46 -2.04 6.33 -22.35
N GLU A 47 -3.23 6.10 -22.90
CA GLU A 47 -4.46 6.09 -22.11
C GLU A 47 -4.45 4.95 -21.06
N ALA A 48 -5.31 5.08 -20.05
CA ALA A 48 -5.54 4.01 -19.07
C ALA A 48 -6.10 2.77 -19.78
N GLY A 49 -5.59 1.60 -19.43
CA GLY A 49 -5.98 0.37 -20.12
C GLY A 49 -4.98 -0.76 -19.98
N PHE A 50 -5.29 -1.89 -20.60
CA PHE A 50 -4.48 -3.10 -20.59
C PHE A 50 -3.83 -3.33 -21.97
N TYR A 51 -2.51 -3.39 -22.00
CA TYR A 51 -1.68 -3.49 -23.20
C TYR A 51 -0.81 -4.74 -23.11
N LEU A 52 -1.17 -5.77 -23.88
CA LEU A 52 -0.41 -7.02 -23.97
C LEU A 52 0.76 -6.83 -24.94
N GLU A 53 1.86 -6.29 -24.44
CA GLU A 53 2.98 -5.82 -25.26
C GLU A 53 4.31 -5.99 -24.52
N ARG A 54 5.39 -5.98 -25.30
CA ARG A 54 6.76 -5.89 -24.79
C ARG A 54 7.46 -4.77 -25.51
N LEU A 55 8.02 -3.86 -24.72
CA LEU A 55 8.46 -2.55 -25.17
C LEU A 55 9.97 -2.53 -25.35
N ASN A 56 10.39 -1.96 -26.48
CA ASN A 56 11.78 -1.65 -26.77
C ASN A 56 11.82 -0.30 -27.49
N PRO A 57 12.46 0.74 -26.93
CA PRO A 57 12.53 2.05 -27.54
C PRO A 57 13.50 2.10 -28.74
N ASP A 58 14.25 1.03 -29.03
CA ASP A 58 15.15 0.89 -30.19
C ASP A 58 16.18 2.02 -30.28
N GLY A 59 16.76 2.39 -29.12
CA GLY A 59 17.77 3.43 -28.98
C GLY A 59 17.24 4.86 -29.05
N LYS A 60 15.90 5.04 -29.03
CA LYS A 60 15.28 6.36 -29.14
C LYS A 60 15.21 7.09 -27.81
N ALA A 61 15.52 8.38 -27.86
CA ALA A 61 15.35 9.32 -26.76
C ALA A 61 13.90 9.78 -26.69
N ILE A 62 13.02 8.98 -26.08
CA ILE A 62 11.57 9.25 -26.01
C ILE A 62 11.06 9.11 -24.57
N THR A 63 9.92 9.74 -24.30
CA THR A 63 9.15 9.54 -23.07
C THR A 63 7.91 8.71 -23.38
N VAL A 64 7.70 7.60 -22.68
CA VAL A 64 6.45 6.84 -22.67
C VAL A 64 5.75 7.11 -21.35
N ARG A 65 4.58 7.77 -21.39
CA ARG A 65 3.82 8.18 -20.20
C ARG A 65 2.45 7.54 -20.18
N GLY A 66 2.16 6.78 -19.13
CA GLY A 66 0.83 6.24 -18.87
C GLY A 66 -0.09 7.21 -18.12
N ALA A 67 -1.36 6.88 -18.09
CA ALA A 67 -2.38 7.58 -17.32
C ALA A 67 -2.28 7.24 -15.82
N VAL A 68 -2.70 8.19 -14.98
CA VAL A 68 -2.83 8.02 -13.52
C VAL A 68 -4.26 8.31 -13.08
N ASP A 69 -4.65 7.82 -11.90
CA ASP A 69 -5.87 8.24 -11.23
C ASP A 69 -5.68 9.55 -10.43
N GLU A 70 -6.71 9.95 -9.67
CA GLU A 70 -6.71 11.19 -8.87
C GLU A 70 -5.62 11.22 -7.80
N SER A 71 -5.16 10.05 -7.33
CA SER A 71 -4.10 9.90 -6.33
C SER A 71 -2.69 9.81 -6.93
N GLY A 72 -2.59 9.81 -8.27
CA GLY A 72 -1.32 9.67 -8.97
C GLY A 72 -0.91 8.21 -9.22
N VAL A 73 -1.76 7.22 -8.93
CA VAL A 73 -1.45 5.80 -9.15
C VAL A 73 -1.58 5.43 -10.64
N PRO A 74 -0.60 4.74 -11.24
CA PRO A 74 -0.64 4.30 -12.63
C PRO A 74 -1.86 3.44 -13.00
N ARG A 75 -2.46 3.73 -14.17
CA ARG A 75 -3.62 2.99 -14.73
C ARG A 75 -3.37 2.42 -16.13
N THR A 76 -2.18 2.62 -16.68
CA THR A 76 -1.74 2.00 -17.93
C THR A 76 -0.94 0.73 -17.60
N ILE A 77 -1.52 -0.43 -17.91
CA ILE A 77 -0.94 -1.75 -17.64
C ILE A 77 -0.27 -2.29 -18.89
N VAL A 78 1.04 -2.54 -18.81
CA VAL A 78 1.84 -3.21 -19.83
C VAL A 78 2.15 -4.62 -19.32
N ASP A 79 1.59 -5.61 -20.01
CA ASP A 79 1.67 -7.02 -19.63
C ASP A 79 2.54 -7.81 -20.60
N GLY A 80 3.55 -8.51 -20.05
CA GLY A 80 4.54 -9.27 -20.80
C GLY A 80 4.07 -10.62 -21.34
N ASP A 81 2.80 -11.02 -21.12
CA ASP A 81 2.21 -12.28 -21.59
C ASP A 81 3.00 -13.53 -21.17
N SER A 82 3.64 -13.49 -20.00
CA SER A 82 4.56 -14.56 -19.55
C SER A 82 5.69 -14.86 -20.55
N GLY A 83 6.19 -13.85 -21.28
CA GLY A 83 7.21 -14.07 -22.30
C GLY A 83 8.27 -12.98 -22.38
N GLY A 84 9.47 -13.20 -21.85
CA GLY A 84 10.56 -12.22 -21.95
C GLY A 84 10.40 -11.03 -21.00
N SER A 85 11.30 -10.05 -21.07
CA SER A 85 11.14 -8.80 -20.30
C SER A 85 10.01 -7.95 -20.87
N VAL A 86 9.22 -7.33 -19.99
CA VAL A 86 8.15 -6.39 -20.41
C VAL A 86 8.77 -5.16 -21.07
N ILE A 87 9.85 -4.62 -20.50
CA ILE A 87 10.62 -3.52 -21.07
C ILE A 87 12.08 -3.94 -21.24
N THR A 88 12.60 -3.77 -22.45
CA THR A 88 13.99 -4.12 -22.81
C THR A 88 14.71 -2.88 -23.32
N ILE A 89 15.83 -2.54 -22.67
CA ILE A 89 16.71 -1.40 -23.00
C ILE A 89 18.08 -1.96 -23.42
N ASN A 90 18.42 -1.91 -24.71
CA ASN A 90 19.57 -2.62 -25.27
C ASN A 90 20.07 -2.10 -26.65
N HIS A 91 19.76 -0.86 -27.02
CA HIS A 91 20.06 -0.29 -28.35
C HIS A 91 20.75 1.09 -28.29
N GLY A 92 21.40 1.42 -27.18
CA GLY A 92 22.14 2.66 -26.96
C GLY A 92 21.33 3.75 -26.25
N GLU A 93 20.25 3.40 -25.57
CA GLU A 93 19.45 4.34 -24.80
C GLU A 93 20.27 5.00 -23.70
N SER A 94 19.92 6.25 -23.35
CA SER A 94 20.54 6.97 -22.24
C SER A 94 19.52 7.28 -21.15
N TRP A 95 19.95 7.13 -19.91
CA TRP A 95 19.11 7.29 -18.72
C TRP A 95 18.49 8.69 -18.59
N ASP A 96 19.14 9.73 -19.11
CA ASP A 96 18.69 11.12 -19.06
C ASP A 96 17.72 11.50 -20.20
N LEU A 97 17.55 10.62 -21.19
CA LEU A 97 16.79 10.91 -22.40
C LEU A 97 15.67 9.91 -22.69
N THR A 98 15.76 8.69 -22.18
CA THR A 98 14.74 7.65 -22.38
C THR A 98 13.99 7.43 -21.07
N ARG A 99 12.69 7.70 -21.07
CA ARG A 99 11.88 7.71 -19.84
C ARG A 99 10.61 6.88 -19.99
N PHE A 100 10.28 6.17 -18.92
CA PHE A 100 9.00 5.48 -18.74
C PHE A 100 8.35 6.04 -17.48
N GLU A 101 7.14 6.54 -17.61
CA GLU A 101 6.44 7.28 -16.57
C GLU A 101 5.05 6.67 -16.38
N ASN A 102 4.60 6.47 -15.14
CA ASN A 102 3.22 6.09 -14.81
C ASN A 102 2.73 4.78 -15.45
N LEU A 103 3.56 3.73 -15.42
CA LEU A 103 3.22 2.42 -15.99
C LEU A 103 3.12 1.35 -14.91
N VAL A 104 2.13 0.46 -15.04
CA VAL A 104 2.15 -0.86 -14.41
C VAL A 104 2.86 -1.82 -15.35
N ILE A 105 3.86 -2.54 -14.87
CA ILE A 105 4.76 -3.42 -15.63
C ILE A 105 4.68 -4.81 -15.00
N GLN A 106 4.04 -5.76 -15.68
CA GLN A 106 3.71 -7.05 -15.07
C GLN A 106 3.86 -8.27 -15.98
N ASN A 107 3.89 -9.46 -15.36
CA ASN A 107 3.85 -10.76 -16.02
C ASN A 107 4.98 -11.00 -17.04
N GLY A 108 6.14 -10.36 -16.89
CA GLY A 108 7.33 -10.68 -17.68
C GLY A 108 8.14 -11.83 -17.09
N THR A 109 8.83 -12.60 -17.95
CA THR A 109 9.64 -13.78 -17.57
C THR A 109 11.16 -13.59 -17.77
N GLY A 110 11.55 -12.40 -18.23
CA GLY A 110 12.94 -11.97 -18.35
C GLY A 110 13.60 -12.32 -19.68
N THR A 111 14.60 -11.52 -20.04
CA THR A 111 15.36 -11.65 -21.28
C THR A 111 16.36 -12.80 -21.16
N SER A 112 16.31 -13.75 -22.10
CA SER A 112 17.18 -14.92 -22.10
C SER A 112 18.58 -14.57 -22.62
N LEU A 113 19.57 -14.62 -21.72
CA LEU A 113 20.98 -14.38 -22.00
C LEU A 113 21.82 -15.49 -21.37
N PHE A 114 22.73 -16.08 -22.15
CA PHE A 114 23.63 -17.13 -21.69
C PHE A 114 22.92 -18.33 -21.04
N GLY A 115 21.69 -18.62 -21.46
CA GLY A 115 20.88 -19.71 -20.93
C GLY A 115 20.14 -19.39 -19.63
N GLN A 116 20.11 -18.11 -19.22
CA GLN A 116 19.42 -17.63 -18.02
C GLN A 116 18.51 -16.44 -18.34
N THR A 117 17.42 -16.26 -17.59
CA THR A 117 16.54 -15.08 -17.77
C THR A 117 16.90 -13.96 -16.80
N HIS A 118 16.89 -12.72 -17.31
CA HIS A 118 17.26 -11.52 -16.58
C HIS A 118 16.16 -10.47 -16.70
N GLY A 119 15.76 -9.86 -15.58
CA GLY A 119 14.90 -8.68 -15.59
C GLY A 119 13.49 -9.00 -16.04
N GLY A 120 12.69 -9.67 -15.21
CA GLY A 120 11.33 -10.11 -15.59
C GLY A 120 10.47 -8.96 -16.08
N GLY A 121 10.35 -7.90 -15.28
CA GLY A 121 9.70 -6.66 -15.72
C GLY A 121 10.60 -5.86 -16.65
N ILE A 122 11.79 -5.49 -16.16
CA ILE A 122 12.69 -4.55 -16.83
C ILE A 122 14.07 -5.18 -16.98
N PHE A 123 14.59 -5.16 -18.20
CA PHE A 123 15.98 -5.51 -18.49
C PHE A 123 16.72 -4.33 -19.13
N VAL A 124 17.89 -3.99 -18.57
CA VAL A 124 18.79 -2.94 -19.09
C VAL A 124 20.18 -3.50 -19.33
N ASP A 125 20.61 -3.51 -20.59
CA ASP A 125 21.90 -4.06 -21.01
C ASP A 125 23.09 -3.13 -20.69
N PHE A 126 24.30 -3.66 -20.84
CA PHE A 126 25.53 -2.94 -20.56
C PHE A 126 25.77 -1.82 -21.58
N GLY A 127 25.86 -0.59 -21.07
CA GLY A 127 26.12 0.59 -21.89
C GLY A 127 24.86 1.38 -22.21
N ASP A 128 23.69 0.83 -21.88
CA ASP A 128 22.39 1.46 -22.08
C ASP A 128 21.84 2.04 -20.77
N GLY A 129 20.74 2.78 -20.87
CA GLY A 129 20.07 3.29 -19.70
C GLY A 129 18.72 3.93 -19.93
N ALA A 130 17.91 3.94 -18.88
CA ALA A 130 16.58 4.56 -18.86
C ALA A 130 16.24 5.05 -17.45
N THR A 131 15.31 6.00 -17.37
CA THR A 131 14.67 6.42 -16.13
C THR A 131 13.23 5.90 -16.08
N PHE A 132 12.86 5.32 -14.94
CA PHE A 132 11.51 4.90 -14.62
C PHE A 132 10.99 5.80 -13.50
N GLU A 133 9.84 6.44 -13.72
CA GLU A 133 9.22 7.36 -12.77
C GLU A 133 7.80 6.90 -12.47
N ASN A 134 7.45 6.79 -11.19
CA ASN A 134 6.13 6.37 -10.73
C ASN A 134 5.64 5.09 -11.45
N CYS A 135 6.53 4.10 -11.60
CA CYS A 135 6.19 2.83 -12.23
C CYS A 135 5.92 1.75 -11.17
N HIS A 136 4.96 0.87 -11.42
CA HIS A 136 4.62 -0.26 -10.57
C HIS A 136 5.07 -1.56 -11.25
N VAL A 137 6.19 -2.12 -10.80
CA VAL A 137 6.79 -3.34 -11.33
C VAL A 137 6.36 -4.50 -10.47
N LEU A 138 5.36 -5.25 -10.92
CA LEU A 138 4.71 -6.27 -10.10
C LEU A 138 4.53 -7.61 -10.80
N ASP A 139 4.53 -8.69 -10.02
CA ASP A 139 4.25 -10.06 -10.47
C ASP A 139 5.12 -10.52 -11.67
N ASN A 140 6.37 -10.03 -11.73
CA ASN A 140 7.32 -10.46 -12.76
C ASN A 140 8.24 -11.56 -12.23
N SER A 141 8.74 -12.40 -13.12
CA SER A 141 9.61 -13.52 -12.78
C SER A 141 10.86 -13.56 -13.66
N ALA A 142 12.01 -13.90 -13.10
CA ALA A 142 13.21 -14.20 -13.87
C ALA A 142 14.17 -15.05 -13.03
N GLU A 143 15.13 -15.71 -13.65
CA GLU A 143 16.22 -16.34 -12.90
C GLU A 143 17.05 -15.31 -12.14
N LYS A 144 17.10 -14.05 -12.61
CA LYS A 144 17.85 -12.94 -12.01
C LYS A 144 17.09 -11.63 -12.13
N GLY A 145 16.81 -10.96 -11.01
CA GLY A 145 16.09 -9.69 -11.00
C GLY A 145 14.66 -9.86 -11.53
N GLY A 146 13.79 -10.50 -10.73
CA GLY A 146 12.40 -10.77 -11.12
C GLY A 146 11.69 -9.50 -11.59
N GLY A 147 11.84 -8.39 -10.86
CA GLY A 147 11.31 -7.09 -11.28
C GLY A 147 12.25 -6.39 -12.27
N LEU A 148 13.48 -6.15 -11.85
CA LEU A 148 14.47 -5.41 -12.63
C LEU A 148 15.85 -6.05 -12.59
N PHE A 149 16.46 -6.17 -13.76
CA PHE A 149 17.88 -6.46 -13.90
C PHE A 149 18.55 -5.39 -14.74
N CYS A 150 19.66 -4.83 -14.25
CA CYS A 150 20.44 -3.88 -15.02
C CYS A 150 21.95 -4.14 -14.95
N TRP A 151 22.61 -4.11 -16.11
CA TRP A 151 24.04 -3.82 -16.20
C TRP A 151 24.29 -2.33 -16.40
N GLY A 152 23.47 -1.67 -17.24
CA GLY A 152 23.56 -0.26 -17.59
C GLY A 152 23.17 0.74 -16.50
N VAL A 153 23.03 2.02 -16.87
CA VAL A 153 22.60 3.08 -15.96
C VAL A 153 21.08 3.06 -15.85
N THR A 154 20.55 2.93 -14.64
CA THR A 154 19.11 2.89 -14.44
C THR A 154 18.72 3.74 -13.24
N ARG A 155 17.68 4.55 -13.40
CA ARG A 155 17.12 5.33 -12.30
C ARG A 155 15.65 4.95 -12.12
N CYS A 156 15.26 4.71 -10.88
CA CYS A 156 13.88 4.48 -10.48
C CYS A 156 13.53 5.58 -9.47
N GLU A 157 12.48 6.34 -9.75
CA GLU A 157 11.99 7.46 -8.94
C GLU A 157 10.53 7.18 -8.59
N GLY A 158 10.18 7.12 -7.31
CA GLY A 158 8.78 6.86 -6.91
C GLY A 158 8.25 5.49 -7.36
N CYS A 159 9.12 4.52 -7.63
CA CYS A 159 8.71 3.23 -8.19
C CYS A 159 8.42 2.19 -7.10
N THR A 160 7.46 1.31 -7.39
CA THR A 160 7.08 0.19 -6.50
C THR A 160 7.48 -1.13 -7.14
N PHE A 161 8.14 -2.01 -6.38
CA PHE A 161 8.52 -3.37 -6.79
C PHE A 161 7.91 -4.39 -5.85
N THR A 162 6.90 -5.12 -6.33
CA THR A 162 6.09 -6.00 -5.48
C THR A 162 5.75 -7.33 -6.10
N GLY A 163 5.80 -8.44 -5.35
CA GLY A 163 5.42 -9.77 -5.87
C GLY A 163 6.38 -10.31 -6.93
N ASN A 164 7.55 -9.68 -7.14
CA ASN A 164 8.49 -10.16 -8.14
C ASN A 164 9.27 -11.37 -7.64
N THR A 165 9.53 -12.31 -8.53
CA THR A 165 10.09 -13.62 -8.21
C THR A 165 11.45 -13.83 -8.88
N CYS A 166 12.48 -14.11 -8.09
CA CYS A 166 13.70 -14.76 -8.57
C CYS A 166 13.47 -16.27 -8.64
N LEU A 167 13.86 -16.93 -9.73
CA LEU A 167 13.73 -18.38 -9.91
C LEU A 167 15.02 -19.15 -9.56
N LEU A 168 16.17 -18.45 -9.46
CA LEU A 168 17.46 -19.11 -9.28
C LEU A 168 17.87 -19.13 -7.80
N ASP A 169 17.93 -20.34 -7.23
CA ASP A 169 18.46 -20.61 -5.88
C ASP A 169 20.00 -20.65 -5.89
N TYR A 170 20.61 -19.50 -6.14
CA TYR A 170 22.06 -19.33 -6.06
C TYR A 170 22.42 -18.11 -5.23
N GLN A 171 23.58 -18.14 -4.57
CA GLN A 171 24.11 -17.01 -3.83
C GLN A 171 24.31 -15.84 -4.80
N PHE A 172 23.90 -14.62 -4.39
CA PHE A 172 24.11 -13.36 -5.14
C PHE A 172 23.06 -12.98 -6.21
N ASN A 173 21.77 -13.12 -5.90
CA ASN A 173 20.67 -12.65 -6.76
C ASN A 173 19.74 -11.68 -6.03
N GLY A 174 19.11 -10.80 -6.82
CA GLY A 174 18.02 -9.92 -6.38
C GLY A 174 16.65 -10.44 -6.84
N SER A 175 15.67 -10.63 -5.94
CA SER A 175 14.30 -11.00 -6.32
C SER A 175 13.55 -9.86 -6.96
N ALA A 176 13.56 -8.70 -6.32
CA ALA A 176 12.98 -7.50 -6.89
C ALA A 176 13.94 -6.91 -7.92
N ILE A 177 15.16 -6.62 -7.47
CA ILE A 177 16.09 -5.77 -8.21
C ILE A 177 17.49 -6.34 -8.13
N MET A 178 18.11 -6.55 -9.29
CA MET A 178 19.48 -7.02 -9.41
C MET A 178 20.34 -6.08 -10.27
N LYS A 179 21.33 -5.46 -9.64
CA LYS A 179 22.41 -4.75 -10.32
C LYS A 179 23.55 -5.71 -10.65
N GLY A 180 23.74 -5.95 -11.95
CA GLY A 180 24.84 -6.74 -12.49
C GLY A 180 26.23 -6.11 -12.29
N ASP A 181 27.26 -6.93 -12.50
CA ASP A 181 28.69 -6.66 -12.28
C ASP A 181 29.32 -5.75 -13.35
N ALA A 182 28.78 -4.53 -13.48
CA ALA A 182 29.27 -3.55 -14.47
C ALA A 182 29.92 -2.34 -13.79
N PHE A 183 31.24 -2.20 -13.95
CA PHE A 183 31.99 -1.03 -13.49
C PHE A 183 31.63 0.23 -14.31
N GLY A 184 31.42 1.35 -13.62
CA GLY A 184 31.08 2.63 -14.25
C GLY A 184 29.62 2.81 -14.62
N GLN A 185 28.78 1.81 -14.31
CA GLN A 185 27.33 1.84 -14.47
C GLN A 185 26.67 1.95 -13.09
N PHE A 186 25.48 2.57 -13.01
CA PHE A 186 24.83 2.88 -11.74
C PHE A 186 23.34 2.52 -11.75
N LEU A 187 22.86 1.96 -10.66
CA LEU A 187 21.44 1.91 -10.34
C LEU A 187 21.16 2.93 -9.24
N LEU A 188 20.17 3.79 -9.44
CA LEU A 188 19.68 4.71 -8.42
C LEU A 188 18.22 4.41 -8.12
N LEU A 189 17.92 4.19 -6.85
CA LEU A 189 16.57 4.06 -6.30
C LEU A 189 16.30 5.27 -5.41
N GLU A 190 15.31 6.06 -5.78
CA GLU A 190 14.90 7.26 -5.05
C GLU A 190 13.40 7.21 -4.80
N ASP A 191 12.99 7.41 -3.55
CA ASP A 191 11.58 7.36 -3.12
C ASP A 191 10.88 6.05 -3.56
N CYS A 192 11.63 4.94 -3.60
CA CYS A 192 11.12 3.65 -4.07
C CYS A 192 10.61 2.76 -2.93
N THR A 193 9.66 1.88 -3.25
CA THR A 193 9.15 0.86 -2.32
C THR A 193 9.41 -0.54 -2.88
N VAL A 194 10.03 -1.42 -2.11
CA VAL A 194 10.37 -2.80 -2.51
C VAL A 194 9.85 -3.78 -1.46
N THR A 195 8.77 -4.50 -1.77
CA THR A 195 8.04 -5.31 -0.77
C THR A 195 7.50 -6.63 -1.33
N GLY A 196 7.38 -7.67 -0.50
CA GLY A 196 6.71 -8.92 -0.88
C GLY A 196 7.34 -9.64 -2.08
N ASN A 197 8.65 -9.50 -2.30
CA ASN A 197 9.35 -10.15 -3.41
C ASN A 197 9.90 -11.52 -2.97
N HIS A 198 9.76 -12.52 -3.85
CA HIS A 198 10.06 -13.92 -3.58
C HIS A 198 11.43 -14.33 -4.13
N ALA A 199 12.22 -15.06 -3.34
CA ALA A 199 13.44 -15.69 -3.81
C ALA A 199 13.65 -17.06 -3.15
N PRO A 200 14.06 -18.08 -3.91
CA PRO A 200 14.40 -19.36 -3.34
C PRO A 200 15.74 -19.27 -2.59
N GLY A 201 15.74 -19.74 -1.35
CA GLY A 201 16.95 -20.03 -0.58
C GLY A 201 17.45 -18.88 0.32
N PRO A 202 18.23 -19.21 1.37
CA PRO A 202 18.51 -18.31 2.50
C PRO A 202 19.59 -17.23 2.23
N THR A 203 20.06 -17.10 0.98
CA THR A 203 21.21 -16.25 0.62
C THR A 203 20.94 -15.30 -0.54
N THR A 204 19.67 -15.17 -0.90
CA THR A 204 19.16 -14.23 -1.90
C THR A 204 18.80 -12.91 -1.22
N TRP A 205 18.64 -11.86 -2.02
CA TRP A 205 18.27 -10.54 -1.51
C TRP A 205 17.09 -9.95 -2.29
N ALA A 206 16.32 -9.03 -1.71
CA ALA A 206 15.31 -8.30 -2.46
C ALA A 206 15.97 -7.31 -3.43
N VAL A 207 16.94 -6.55 -2.90
CA VAL A 207 17.81 -5.69 -3.68
C VAL A 207 19.25 -6.18 -3.57
N PHE A 208 19.82 -6.57 -4.72
CA PHE A 208 21.19 -7.07 -4.80
C PHE A 208 22.04 -6.24 -5.76
N SER A 209 23.27 -5.94 -5.34
CA SER A 209 24.32 -5.40 -6.21
C SER A 209 25.65 -6.12 -5.98
N TYR A 210 26.35 -6.46 -7.07
CA TYR A 210 27.71 -7.02 -6.98
C TYR A 210 28.72 -6.04 -6.38
N TYR A 211 28.51 -4.73 -6.55
CA TYR A 211 29.42 -3.70 -6.10
C TYR A 211 28.65 -2.58 -5.39
N ALA A 212 28.88 -2.42 -4.08
CA ALA A 212 28.22 -1.40 -3.27
C ALA A 212 28.29 0.04 -3.83
N LYS A 213 29.33 0.36 -4.63
CA LYS A 213 29.50 1.69 -5.24
C LYS A 213 28.70 1.91 -6.53
N THR A 214 27.99 0.90 -7.00
CA THR A 214 27.22 0.92 -8.25
C THR A 214 25.72 0.96 -8.01
N ILE A 215 25.29 1.02 -6.74
CA ILE A 215 23.91 1.23 -6.36
C ILE A 215 23.84 2.43 -5.40
N GLY A 216 22.90 3.34 -5.64
CA GLY A 216 22.48 4.38 -4.72
C GLY A 216 21.03 4.11 -4.33
N VAL A 217 20.73 4.17 -3.04
CA VAL A 217 19.37 4.08 -2.53
C VAL A 217 19.16 5.23 -1.58
N THR A 218 18.11 6.01 -1.80
CA THR A 218 17.77 7.19 -0.99
C THR A 218 16.27 7.28 -0.77
N ASN A 219 15.86 7.63 0.46
CA ASN A 219 14.46 7.83 0.84
C ASN A 219 13.55 6.66 0.47
N SER A 220 14.09 5.45 0.43
CA SER A 220 13.37 4.27 -0.05
C SER A 220 13.06 3.31 1.08
N THR A 221 11.99 2.54 0.90
CA THR A 221 11.51 1.51 1.82
C THR A 221 11.73 0.13 1.20
N ILE A 222 12.51 -0.72 1.86
CA ILE A 222 12.81 -2.10 1.42
C ILE A 222 12.54 -3.03 2.58
N CYS A 223 11.48 -3.82 2.49
CA CYS A 223 11.01 -4.60 3.62
C CYS A 223 10.00 -5.69 3.26
N GLY A 224 9.75 -6.63 4.17
CA GLY A 224 8.71 -7.64 3.99
C GLY A 224 8.97 -8.55 2.80
N ASN A 225 10.23 -8.78 2.45
CA ASN A 225 10.62 -9.66 1.36
C ASN A 225 11.01 -11.04 1.92
N GLU A 226 10.82 -12.12 1.15
CA GLU A 226 11.25 -13.46 1.60
C GLU A 226 12.78 -13.58 1.63
N ALA A 227 13.43 -12.81 0.77
CA ALA A 227 14.87 -12.69 0.67
C ALA A 227 15.42 -11.63 1.65
N LEU A 228 16.73 -11.65 1.92
CA LEU A 228 17.36 -10.59 2.71
C LEU A 228 17.13 -9.22 2.07
N GLU A 229 16.83 -8.19 2.84
CA GLU A 229 16.27 -6.96 2.27
C GLU A 229 17.20 -6.24 1.28
N CYS A 230 18.38 -5.82 1.74
CA CYS A 230 19.33 -5.25 0.81
C CYS A 230 20.80 -5.43 1.18
N ASN A 231 21.47 -6.05 0.21
CA ASN A 231 22.83 -5.87 -0.18
C ASN A 231 23.75 -4.89 0.56
N THR A 232 23.55 -3.66 0.11
CA THR A 232 24.50 -2.57 0.10
C THR A 232 23.76 -1.23 0.11
N CYS A 233 22.51 -1.20 0.58
CA CYS A 233 21.64 0.00 0.61
C CYS A 233 21.84 0.90 1.84
N GLY A 234 22.94 0.71 2.59
CA GLY A 234 23.22 1.43 3.82
C GLY A 234 23.32 2.94 3.62
N GLY A 235 22.34 3.68 4.14
CA GLY A 235 22.23 5.14 4.14
C GLY A 235 21.21 5.60 5.18
N SER A 236 21.37 6.78 5.76
CA SER A 236 20.58 7.25 6.92
C SER A 236 19.14 7.68 6.61
N THR A 237 18.71 7.69 5.34
CA THR A 237 17.34 8.09 4.94
C THR A 237 16.50 6.93 4.42
N ASN A 238 17.05 5.71 4.35
CA ASN A 238 16.31 4.53 3.89
C ASN A 238 15.72 3.77 5.08
N TYR A 239 14.57 3.15 4.86
CA TYR A 239 14.03 2.14 5.75
C TYR A 239 14.32 0.74 5.17
N VAL A 240 15.12 -0.05 5.89
CA VAL A 240 15.50 -1.41 5.48
C VAL A 240 15.33 -2.35 6.67
N SER A 241 14.37 -3.26 6.62
CA SER A 241 14.01 -4.16 7.73
C SER A 241 13.22 -5.35 7.21
N ASP A 242 13.42 -6.53 7.80
CA ASP A 242 12.70 -7.76 7.42
C ASP A 242 11.18 -7.56 7.53
N GLU A 243 10.75 -6.79 8.53
CA GLU A 243 9.39 -6.30 8.65
C GLU A 243 9.29 -4.91 8.02
N CYS A 244 8.25 -4.68 7.21
CA CYS A 244 7.93 -3.32 6.80
C CYS A 244 7.61 -2.45 8.02
N PRO A 245 7.82 -1.12 7.94
CA PRO A 245 7.21 -0.22 8.90
C PRO A 245 5.73 -0.26 8.55
N ILE A 246 5.08 -1.27 9.11
CA ILE A 246 3.67 -1.50 8.99
C ILE A 246 3.07 -0.66 10.10
N SER A 247 3.21 0.63 9.90
CA SER A 247 2.81 1.63 10.83
C SER A 247 2.35 2.77 9.96
N CYS A 248 1.07 3.03 10.10
CA CYS A 248 0.57 4.38 10.21
C CYS A 248 1.47 5.30 11.04
N ASP A 249 1.13 6.58 11.15
CA ASP A 249 1.98 7.56 11.85
C ASP A 249 2.55 6.97 13.16
N PRO A 250 3.89 6.92 13.35
CA PRO A 250 4.48 6.31 14.55
C PRO A 250 4.09 7.02 15.85
N GLU A 251 3.48 8.20 15.76
CA GLU A 251 2.91 8.93 16.90
C GLU A 251 1.48 8.48 17.25
N ASP A 252 0.77 7.79 16.34
CA ASP A 252 -0.59 7.30 16.56
C ASP A 252 -0.60 6.14 17.56
N GLN A 253 -1.68 6.02 18.33
CA GLN A 253 -1.90 4.84 19.16
C GLN A 253 -2.28 3.64 18.29
N LEU A 254 -1.67 2.49 18.56
CA LEU A 254 -2.04 1.23 17.94
C LEU A 254 -3.05 0.46 18.80
N LEU A 255 -4.18 0.07 18.20
CA LEU A 255 -5.18 -0.80 18.79
C LEU A 255 -5.16 -2.16 18.07
N THR A 256 -5.17 -3.24 18.84
CA THR A 256 -5.08 -4.61 18.32
C THR A 256 -6.14 -5.48 18.97
N VAL A 257 -6.86 -6.27 18.17
CA VAL A 257 -7.72 -7.34 18.68
C VAL A 257 -7.01 -8.68 18.71
N ASN A 258 -6.01 -8.91 17.87
CA ASN A 258 -5.18 -10.12 17.86
C ASN A 258 -3.93 -9.90 18.74
N GLU A 259 -3.61 -10.87 19.61
CA GLU A 259 -2.44 -10.79 20.49
C GLU A 259 -1.09 -10.90 19.76
N SER A 260 -1.09 -11.29 18.49
CA SER A 260 0.10 -11.40 17.64
C SER A 260 -0.10 -10.70 16.30
N PRO A 261 0.84 -9.84 15.87
CA PRO A 261 0.80 -9.23 14.55
C PRO A 261 1.31 -10.18 13.45
N VAL A 262 1.78 -11.39 13.78
CA VAL A 262 2.35 -12.31 12.79
C VAL A 262 1.25 -12.86 11.89
N VAL A 263 1.43 -12.78 10.56
CA VAL A 263 0.54 -13.42 9.58
C VAL A 263 1.24 -14.67 9.03
N ASP A 264 0.81 -15.84 9.48
CA ASP A 264 1.37 -17.15 9.08
C ASP A 264 0.31 -18.16 8.61
N GLU A 265 -0.97 -17.80 8.79
CA GLU A 265 -2.10 -18.59 8.36
C GLU A 265 -3.01 -17.78 7.43
N ARG A 266 -3.78 -18.47 6.60
CA ARG A 266 -4.85 -17.89 5.79
C ARG A 266 -6.18 -18.42 6.30
N ALA A 267 -7.25 -17.64 6.14
CA ALA A 267 -8.58 -18.17 6.45
C ALA A 267 -8.82 -19.40 5.57
N ASN A 268 -9.16 -20.52 6.21
CA ASN A 268 -9.39 -21.78 5.51
C ASN A 268 -10.57 -21.61 4.54
N ARG A 269 -10.47 -22.32 3.41
CA ARG A 269 -11.51 -22.45 2.38
C ARG A 269 -12.86 -22.64 3.07
N CYS A 270 -13.76 -21.65 3.02
CA CYS A 270 -15.15 -21.83 3.42
C CYS A 270 -15.75 -22.86 2.44
N GLU A 271 -15.53 -24.15 2.67
CA GLU A 271 -16.15 -25.26 1.94
C GLU A 271 -17.57 -25.41 2.45
N CYS A 272 -18.44 -24.45 2.16
CA CYS A 272 -19.82 -24.47 2.64
C CYS A 272 -20.71 -25.50 1.92
N VAL A 273 -20.18 -26.39 1.06
CA VAL A 273 -21.01 -27.38 0.38
C VAL A 273 -20.27 -28.70 0.15
N ASP A 274 -20.62 -29.71 0.95
CA ASP A 274 -20.25 -31.12 0.71
C ASP A 274 -20.86 -31.70 -0.59
N GLU A 275 -21.87 -31.04 -1.18
CA GLU A 275 -22.65 -31.55 -2.33
C GLU A 275 -22.36 -30.86 -3.67
N TRP A 276 -21.71 -29.70 -3.70
CA TRP A 276 -21.31 -29.02 -4.94
C TRP A 276 -19.85 -28.60 -4.84
N GLY A 277 -18.98 -29.37 -5.50
CA GLY A 277 -17.55 -29.10 -5.52
C GLY A 277 -17.24 -27.65 -5.93
N SER A 278 -16.42 -27.00 -5.10
CA SER A 278 -15.82 -25.67 -5.25
C SER A 278 -16.65 -24.48 -4.78
N CYS A 279 -16.43 -24.07 -3.52
CA CYS A 279 -16.48 -22.65 -3.15
C CYS A 279 -15.17 -22.04 -3.68
N GLY A 280 -15.19 -21.60 -4.93
CA GLY A 280 -14.08 -20.90 -5.56
C GLY A 280 -14.59 -19.56 -6.03
N SER A 281 -13.77 -18.52 -5.88
CA SER A 281 -13.92 -17.21 -6.52
C SER A 281 -15.01 -16.23 -6.07
N ASP A 282 -15.94 -16.58 -5.18
CA ASP A 282 -17.01 -15.63 -4.82
C ASP A 282 -16.54 -14.53 -3.84
N PRO A 283 -16.94 -13.25 -4.06
CA PRO A 283 -16.56 -12.12 -3.22
C PRO A 283 -17.15 -12.29 -1.82
N GLY A 284 -16.30 -12.76 -0.90
CA GLY A 284 -16.59 -12.79 0.51
C GLY A 284 -16.21 -11.47 1.18
N GLN A 285 -16.85 -11.20 2.31
CA GLN A 285 -16.45 -10.10 3.18
C GLN A 285 -16.12 -10.66 4.56
N TRP A 286 -14.95 -10.29 5.06
CA TRP A 286 -14.47 -10.64 6.38
C TRP A 286 -14.65 -9.46 7.32
N ALA A 287 -14.83 -9.73 8.62
CA ALA A 287 -14.98 -8.69 9.62
C ALA A 287 -14.30 -9.03 10.94
N VAL A 288 -13.90 -7.97 11.65
CA VAL A 288 -13.50 -7.95 13.07
C VAL A 288 -14.05 -6.68 13.72
N ALA A 289 -14.21 -6.67 15.04
CA ALA A 289 -14.82 -5.58 15.80
C ALA A 289 -13.86 -5.06 16.89
N TYR A 290 -13.86 -3.75 17.09
CA TYR A 290 -13.11 -3.06 18.12
C TYR A 290 -14.11 -2.34 19.03
N ASP A 291 -14.10 -2.67 20.32
CA ASP A 291 -14.85 -1.94 21.33
C ASP A 291 -14.05 -0.69 21.72
N LEU A 292 -14.49 0.49 21.28
CA LEU A 292 -13.83 1.76 21.61
C LEU A 292 -14.37 2.38 22.91
N SER A 293 -15.28 1.70 23.62
CA SER A 293 -15.88 2.17 24.87
C SER A 293 -15.03 1.88 26.11
N ASP A 294 -13.92 1.15 25.94
CA ASP A 294 -13.00 0.80 27.02
C ASP A 294 -11.59 1.38 26.84
N GLY A 295 -10.69 1.04 27.75
CA GLY A 295 -9.26 1.35 27.63
C GLY A 295 -8.96 2.85 27.53
N SER A 296 -8.00 3.20 26.67
CA SER A 296 -7.59 4.60 26.42
C SER A 296 -8.47 5.32 25.39
N THR A 297 -9.36 4.61 24.70
CA THR A 297 -10.31 5.16 23.73
C THR A 297 -11.63 5.58 24.35
N ALA A 298 -11.95 5.08 25.54
CA ALA A 298 -13.20 5.36 26.25
C ALA A 298 -13.53 6.87 26.29
N GLY A 299 -14.68 7.22 25.74
CA GLY A 299 -15.21 8.57 25.69
C GLY A 299 -14.51 9.53 24.72
N ARG A 300 -13.53 9.07 23.93
CA ARG A 300 -12.78 9.89 22.96
C ARG A 300 -13.22 9.56 21.55
N ASP A 301 -13.44 10.58 20.72
CA ASP A 301 -13.47 10.36 19.27
C ASP A 301 -12.09 9.84 18.83
N VAL A 302 -12.05 8.95 17.85
CA VAL A 302 -10.79 8.43 17.30
C VAL A 302 -10.70 8.73 15.81
N THR A 303 -9.56 9.24 15.37
CA THR A 303 -9.32 9.50 13.94
C THR A 303 -8.48 8.38 13.37
N VAL A 304 -9.02 7.68 12.39
CA VAL A 304 -8.37 6.58 11.68
C VAL A 304 -7.79 7.09 10.37
N LYS A 305 -6.46 7.12 10.27
CA LYS A 305 -5.74 7.46 9.03
C LYS A 305 -5.42 6.21 8.21
N CYS A 306 -5.13 5.09 8.88
CA CYS A 306 -4.89 3.84 8.21
C CYS A 306 -5.06 2.62 9.13
N ILE A 307 -5.15 1.46 8.49
CA ILE A 307 -5.31 0.17 9.13
C ILE A 307 -4.28 -0.77 8.54
N THR A 308 -3.59 -1.50 9.40
CA THR A 308 -2.84 -2.68 9.00
C THR A 308 -3.76 -3.88 9.00
N TYR A 309 -3.70 -4.70 7.96
CA TYR A 309 -4.48 -5.94 7.87
C TYR A 309 -3.67 -7.06 7.23
N GLY A 310 -3.89 -8.29 7.69
CA GLY A 310 -3.39 -9.49 7.05
C GLY A 310 -4.25 -9.87 5.85
N SER A 311 -3.63 -10.21 4.72
CA SER A 311 -4.32 -10.69 3.53
C SER A 311 -3.59 -11.87 2.90
N TYR A 312 -4.33 -12.64 2.11
CA TYR A 312 -3.81 -13.75 1.32
C TYR A 312 -4.42 -13.76 -0.08
N ASN A 313 -3.56 -13.87 -1.08
CA ASN A 313 -3.96 -14.16 -2.46
C ASN A 313 -2.86 -15.00 -3.12
N ASN A 314 -3.23 -15.86 -4.07
CA ASN A 314 -2.36 -16.93 -4.58
C ASN A 314 -2.28 -17.04 -6.11
N PHE A 315 -2.78 -16.05 -6.85
CA PHE A 315 -2.70 -16.00 -8.30
C PHE A 315 -2.32 -14.62 -8.82
N SER A 316 -3.28 -13.74 -9.13
CA SER A 316 -3.00 -12.38 -9.59
C SER A 316 -3.50 -11.36 -8.58
N SER A 317 -2.77 -10.27 -8.40
CA SER A 317 -3.21 -9.16 -7.57
C SER A 317 -4.61 -8.71 -8.00
N THR A 318 -5.50 -8.47 -7.03
CA THR A 318 -6.89 -8.08 -7.31
C THR A 318 -7.31 -6.88 -6.46
N ASN A 319 -8.37 -6.20 -6.88
CA ASN A 319 -8.88 -5.06 -6.13
C ASN A 319 -9.78 -5.52 -4.98
N GLY A 320 -9.77 -4.75 -3.91
CA GLY A 320 -10.66 -4.91 -2.78
C GLY A 320 -10.92 -3.56 -2.13
N ARG A 321 -11.56 -3.60 -0.96
CA ARG A 321 -11.78 -2.43 -0.12
C ARG A 321 -11.71 -2.80 1.35
N ILE A 322 -11.14 -1.93 2.16
CA ILE A 322 -11.31 -1.94 3.61
C ILE A 322 -12.38 -0.92 3.96
N GLU A 323 -13.34 -1.30 4.79
CA GLU A 323 -14.45 -0.44 5.20
C GLU A 323 -14.54 -0.39 6.72
N LEU A 324 -14.84 0.80 7.23
CA LEU A 324 -15.08 1.11 8.63
C LEU A 324 -16.57 1.33 8.87
N TRP A 325 -17.13 0.62 9.83
CA TRP A 325 -18.56 0.66 10.14
C TRP A 325 -18.81 0.90 11.63
N GLU A 326 -19.82 1.71 11.95
CA GLU A 326 -20.43 1.76 13.27
C GLU A 326 -21.45 0.62 13.39
N ASP A 327 -21.26 -0.25 14.38
CA ASP A 327 -22.23 -1.25 14.80
C ASP A 327 -23.22 -0.63 15.80
N THR A 328 -24.50 -0.64 15.44
CA THR A 328 -25.54 0.10 16.15
C THR A 328 -26.10 -0.61 17.37
N ASP A 329 -25.89 -1.93 17.50
CA ASP A 329 -26.40 -2.71 18.63
C ASP A 329 -25.28 -3.32 19.52
N GLY A 330 -24.03 -3.28 19.04
CA GLY A 330 -22.85 -3.75 19.74
C GLY A 330 -22.76 -5.28 19.88
N GLY A 331 -23.57 -5.99 19.11
CA GLY A 331 -23.61 -7.44 19.04
C GLY A 331 -22.63 -7.99 18.02
N ALA A 332 -22.98 -9.15 17.43
CA ALA A 332 -22.24 -9.65 16.28
C ALA A 332 -22.67 -8.85 15.04
N PRO A 333 -21.74 -8.45 14.16
CA PRO A 333 -22.03 -7.56 13.05
C PRO A 333 -23.16 -8.12 12.17
N GLY A 334 -24.22 -7.34 11.99
CA GLY A 334 -25.37 -7.69 11.17
C GLY A 334 -25.21 -7.30 9.70
N TYR A 335 -26.34 -7.14 9.00
CA TYR A 335 -26.33 -6.76 7.59
C TYR A 335 -25.97 -5.28 7.42
N PRO A 336 -25.04 -4.91 6.52
CA PRO A 336 -24.75 -3.52 6.19
C PRO A 336 -25.97 -2.72 5.76
N GLY A 337 -26.18 -1.58 6.40
CA GLY A 337 -27.34 -0.72 6.21
C GLY A 337 -28.57 -1.05 7.07
N GLU A 338 -28.57 -2.18 7.79
CA GLU A 338 -29.54 -2.46 8.85
C GLU A 338 -28.93 -2.28 10.24
N ASP A 339 -27.76 -2.87 10.44
CA ASP A 339 -27.04 -2.88 11.72
C ASP A 339 -25.69 -2.16 11.66
N LEU A 340 -25.06 -2.15 10.48
CA LEU A 340 -23.78 -1.46 10.24
C LEU A 340 -23.99 -0.18 9.45
N VAL A 341 -23.49 0.94 9.96
CA VAL A 341 -23.48 2.25 9.31
C VAL A 341 -22.08 2.58 8.80
N LEU A 342 -21.91 2.80 7.49
CA LEU A 342 -20.60 3.06 6.89
C LEU A 342 -20.06 4.42 7.35
N LEU A 343 -18.86 4.41 7.93
CA LEU A 343 -18.13 5.61 8.33
C LEU A 343 -17.13 6.05 7.26
N GLY A 344 -16.48 5.09 6.58
CA GLY A 344 -15.54 5.35 5.50
C GLY A 344 -14.98 4.09 4.87
N SER A 345 -14.33 4.24 3.71
CA SER A 345 -13.75 3.13 2.96
C SER A 345 -12.44 3.52 2.30
N SER A 346 -11.58 2.54 2.08
CA SER A 346 -10.32 2.65 1.36
C SER A 346 -10.26 1.57 0.29
N ASP A 347 -10.07 1.95 -0.97
CA ASP A 347 -9.81 1.00 -2.04
C ASP A 347 -8.38 0.46 -1.92
N ILE A 348 -8.23 -0.86 -2.03
CA ILE A 348 -6.96 -1.56 -1.83
C ILE A 348 -6.64 -2.48 -3.01
N THR A 349 -5.36 -2.73 -3.22
CA THR A 349 -4.89 -3.86 -4.04
C THR A 349 -4.48 -5.00 -3.11
N ILE A 350 -5.14 -6.14 -3.23
CA ILE A 350 -4.82 -7.38 -2.52
C ILE A 350 -3.76 -8.12 -3.33
N LEU A 351 -2.53 -7.99 -2.87
CA LEU A 351 -1.32 -8.51 -3.52
C LEU A 351 -1.27 -10.03 -3.48
N ASN A 352 -0.65 -10.64 -4.50
CA ASN A 352 -0.44 -12.09 -4.59
C ASN A 352 0.62 -12.60 -3.60
N ASN A 353 0.33 -12.49 -2.31
CA ASN A 353 1.16 -13.02 -1.24
C ASN A 353 0.30 -13.32 -0.01
N LEU A 354 0.90 -14.02 0.95
CA LEU A 354 0.46 -14.00 2.35
C LEU A 354 1.25 -12.91 3.05
N GLY A 355 0.58 -11.95 3.70
CA GLY A 355 1.30 -10.91 4.43
C GLY A 355 0.43 -9.86 5.07
N ARG A 356 1.08 -8.86 5.67
CA ARG A 356 0.47 -7.64 6.20
C ARG A 356 0.51 -6.53 5.17
N HIS A 357 -0.57 -5.76 5.13
CA HIS A 357 -0.79 -4.67 4.19
C HIS A 357 -1.40 -3.48 4.92
N ILE A 358 -1.38 -2.31 4.29
CA ILE A 358 -1.96 -1.08 4.85
C ILE A 358 -3.08 -0.59 3.94
N ALA A 359 -4.20 -0.20 4.54
CA ALA A 359 -5.25 0.57 3.90
C ALA A 359 -5.20 2.00 4.42
N VAL A 360 -5.09 2.98 3.53
CA VAL A 360 -5.02 4.41 3.89
C VAL A 360 -6.36 5.07 3.60
N PHE A 361 -6.86 5.84 4.57
CA PHE A 361 -8.08 6.61 4.44
C PHE A 361 -7.73 8.06 4.16
N ASP A 362 -8.07 8.52 2.96
CA ASP A 362 -7.95 9.92 2.54
C ASP A 362 -9.30 10.42 2.00
N PRO A 363 -10.01 11.31 2.71
CA PRO A 363 -9.62 11.91 3.99
C PRO A 363 -9.66 10.91 5.17
N PRO A 364 -8.95 11.19 6.29
CA PRO A 364 -9.04 10.38 7.50
C PRO A 364 -10.48 10.26 8.03
N VAL A 365 -10.80 9.12 8.63
CA VAL A 365 -12.14 8.82 9.14
C VAL A 365 -12.21 9.15 10.63
N VAL A 366 -13.12 10.05 11.01
CA VAL A 366 -13.42 10.34 12.43
C VAL A 366 -14.50 9.38 12.90
N VAL A 367 -14.16 8.54 13.87
CA VAL A 367 -15.06 7.57 14.50
C VAL A 367 -15.54 8.15 15.84
N PRO A 368 -16.87 8.21 16.08
CA PRO A 368 -17.41 8.75 17.32
C PRO A 368 -16.96 7.99 18.58
N ALA A 369 -16.90 8.70 19.72
CA ALA A 369 -16.59 8.11 21.01
C ALA A 369 -17.48 6.91 21.37
N ASN A 370 -16.87 5.89 21.97
CA ASN A 370 -17.52 4.65 22.42
C ASN A 370 -18.19 3.82 21.31
N THR A 371 -17.81 4.03 20.05
CA THR A 371 -18.31 3.23 18.93
C THR A 371 -17.84 1.79 19.02
N ASN A 372 -18.73 0.83 18.77
CA ASN A 372 -18.33 -0.52 18.39
C ASN A 372 -17.96 -0.49 16.91
N LEU A 373 -16.66 -0.41 16.63
CA LEU A 373 -16.14 -0.22 15.29
C LEU A 373 -15.94 -1.58 14.62
N VAL A 374 -16.62 -1.82 13.51
CA VAL A 374 -16.43 -3.02 12.69
C VAL A 374 -15.57 -2.68 11.49
N ILE A 375 -14.46 -3.40 11.34
CA ILE A 375 -13.57 -3.31 10.18
C ILE A 375 -13.89 -4.49 9.29
N THR A 376 -14.07 -4.22 7.99
CA THR A 376 -14.29 -5.28 7.01
C THR A 376 -13.31 -5.22 5.85
N MET A 377 -12.96 -6.38 5.31
CA MET A 377 -12.28 -6.50 4.03
C MET A 377 -13.21 -7.15 3.03
N TYR A 378 -13.42 -6.49 1.90
CA TYR A 378 -14.11 -7.06 0.74
C TYR A 378 -13.12 -7.23 -0.41
N ALA A 379 -13.21 -8.36 -1.11
CA ALA A 379 -12.46 -8.60 -2.34
C ALA A 379 -13.41 -8.57 -3.54
N THR A 380 -13.00 -7.94 -4.64
CA THR A 380 -13.74 -8.06 -5.91
C THR A 380 -13.66 -9.51 -6.42
N TRP A 381 -14.70 -9.95 -7.14
CA TRP A 381 -14.70 -11.27 -7.74
C TRP A 381 -13.47 -11.45 -8.63
N SER A 382 -12.69 -12.47 -8.34
CA SER A 382 -11.57 -12.91 -9.16
C SER A 382 -11.64 -14.43 -9.27
N TYR A 383 -11.11 -14.99 -10.35
CA TYR A 383 -10.88 -16.44 -10.45
C TYR A 383 -9.84 -16.95 -9.42
N ASP A 384 -9.28 -16.03 -8.64
CA ASP A 384 -8.17 -16.18 -7.72
C ASP A 384 -8.71 -16.32 -6.30
N TYR A 385 -8.01 -17.06 -5.45
CA TYR A 385 -8.46 -17.26 -4.08
C TYR A 385 -7.96 -16.12 -3.20
N VAL A 386 -8.85 -15.19 -2.88
CA VAL A 386 -8.61 -14.14 -1.88
C VAL A 386 -9.15 -14.54 -0.52
N SER A 387 -8.37 -14.33 0.52
CA SER A 387 -8.83 -14.41 1.90
C SER A 387 -8.11 -13.41 2.79
N VAL A 388 -8.59 -13.26 4.03
CA VAL A 388 -7.79 -12.60 5.07
C VAL A 388 -6.62 -13.50 5.51
N GLY A 389 -5.55 -12.86 5.96
CA GLY A 389 -4.37 -13.50 6.55
C GLY A 389 -4.37 -13.30 8.06
N GLY A 390 -4.07 -14.34 8.82
CA GLY A 390 -4.20 -14.35 10.27
C GLY A 390 -3.22 -15.30 10.94
N ASN A 391 -3.58 -15.74 12.14
CA ASN A 391 -2.84 -16.72 12.94
C ASN A 391 -3.77 -17.38 13.98
N ALA A 392 -3.25 -18.35 14.72
CA ALA A 392 -3.97 -19.02 15.82
C ALA A 392 -3.82 -18.34 17.20
N SER A 393 -3.25 -17.12 17.27
CA SER A 393 -3.12 -16.41 18.53
C SER A 393 -4.48 -15.91 19.04
N PRO A 394 -4.69 -15.82 20.36
CA PRO A 394 -5.96 -15.37 20.91
C PRO A 394 -6.36 -13.98 20.37
N SER A 395 -7.66 -13.77 20.24
CA SER A 395 -8.20 -12.48 19.84
C SER A 395 -9.37 -12.03 20.73
N ALA A 396 -9.44 -10.72 20.97
CA ALA A 396 -10.56 -10.06 21.65
C ALA A 396 -11.81 -9.97 20.77
N SER A 397 -11.67 -10.14 19.45
CA SER A 397 -12.77 -10.23 18.49
C SER A 397 -12.67 -11.55 17.75
N PRO A 398 -13.78 -12.29 17.56
CA PRO A 398 -13.77 -13.37 16.59
C PRO A 398 -13.60 -12.80 15.19
N THR A 399 -13.27 -13.66 14.24
CA THR A 399 -13.30 -13.32 12.82
C THR A 399 -14.61 -13.79 12.21
N TRP A 400 -15.35 -12.86 11.60
CA TRP A 400 -16.58 -13.20 10.91
C TRP A 400 -16.39 -13.26 9.41
N TYR A 401 -17.24 -14.06 8.77
CA TYR A 401 -17.32 -14.19 7.32
C TYR A 401 -18.77 -14.08 6.84
N ARG A 402 -18.97 -13.42 5.70
CA ARG A 402 -20.22 -13.46 4.94
C ARG A 402 -19.98 -13.61 3.46
N ASP A 403 -21.00 -14.09 2.74
CA ASP A 403 -21.03 -14.08 1.29
C ASP A 403 -22.25 -13.34 0.74
N GLU A 404 -22.04 -12.53 -0.31
CA GLU A 404 -23.14 -11.76 -0.92
C GLU A 404 -24.09 -12.66 -1.74
N GLN A 405 -23.60 -13.80 -2.22
CA GLN A 405 -24.38 -14.75 -3.01
C GLN A 405 -25.22 -15.71 -2.15
N GLY A 406 -24.99 -15.75 -0.83
CA GLY A 406 -25.75 -16.60 0.09
C GLY A 406 -25.48 -18.10 -0.04
N PHE A 407 -24.30 -18.51 -0.52
CA PHE A 407 -23.88 -19.91 -0.58
C PHE A 407 -23.52 -20.48 0.80
N CYS A 408 -22.92 -19.65 1.66
CA CYS A 408 -22.54 -19.93 3.04
C CYS A 408 -23.49 -19.23 4.01
N THR A 409 -23.62 -17.91 3.89
CA THR A 409 -24.41 -17.08 4.79
C THR A 409 -24.53 -15.64 4.29
N THR A 410 -25.76 -15.17 4.17
CA THR A 410 -26.05 -13.76 3.83
C THR A 410 -25.81 -12.79 5.00
N GLN A 411 -25.51 -13.31 6.19
CA GLN A 411 -25.15 -12.57 7.40
C GLN A 411 -23.74 -12.94 7.83
N PHE A 412 -23.04 -12.05 8.53
CA PHE A 412 -21.76 -12.43 9.14
C PHE A 412 -21.98 -13.58 10.13
N ARG A 413 -21.16 -14.62 9.99
CA ARG A 413 -21.09 -15.74 10.93
C ARG A 413 -19.68 -15.88 11.44
N ASP A 414 -19.59 -16.24 12.71
CA ASP A 414 -18.32 -16.50 13.39
C ASP A 414 -17.65 -17.71 12.72
N LEU A 415 -16.37 -17.59 12.39
CA LEU A 415 -15.59 -18.66 11.78
C LEU A 415 -15.49 -19.90 12.69
N ASP A 416 -15.48 -19.72 14.01
CA ASP A 416 -15.47 -20.82 14.98
C ASP A 416 -16.74 -21.67 14.82
N GLU A 417 -17.89 -21.03 14.67
CA GLU A 417 -19.19 -21.68 14.44
C GLU A 417 -19.28 -22.34 13.06
N MET A 418 -18.45 -21.91 12.12
CA MET A 418 -18.30 -22.52 10.80
C MET A 418 -17.29 -23.67 10.78
N GLY A 419 -16.65 -23.98 11.92
CA GLY A 419 -15.72 -25.10 12.06
C GLY A 419 -14.24 -24.72 11.91
N TYR A 420 -13.90 -23.45 12.10
CA TYR A 420 -12.52 -22.94 11.99
C TYR A 420 -12.03 -22.25 13.27
N PRO A 421 -11.97 -22.96 14.42
CA PRO A 421 -11.76 -22.38 15.75
C PRO A 421 -10.33 -21.86 16.06
N ASP A 422 -9.39 -22.06 15.14
CA ASP A 422 -7.97 -21.76 15.35
C ASP A 422 -7.47 -20.64 14.41
N PHE A 423 -8.37 -19.77 13.92
CA PHE A 423 -8.00 -18.69 13.01
C PHE A 423 -8.55 -17.34 13.46
N ASN A 424 -7.65 -16.38 13.69
CA ASN A 424 -7.97 -15.00 13.98
C ASN A 424 -7.32 -14.08 12.95
N TRP A 425 -8.12 -13.24 12.31
CA TRP A 425 -7.64 -12.22 11.38
C TRP A 425 -6.72 -11.25 12.12
N VAL A 426 -5.55 -10.99 11.54
CA VAL A 426 -4.62 -9.98 12.06
C VAL A 426 -5.01 -8.62 11.52
N THR A 427 -5.44 -7.74 12.41
CA THR A 427 -5.68 -6.33 12.13
C THR A 427 -5.07 -5.46 13.22
N GLU A 428 -4.52 -4.32 12.82
CA GLU A 428 -4.06 -3.29 13.74
C GLU A 428 -4.59 -1.94 13.28
N LEU A 429 -5.35 -1.32 14.15
CA LEU A 429 -6.01 -0.06 13.90
C LEU A 429 -5.13 1.05 14.47
N SER A 430 -4.67 1.95 13.61
CA SER A 430 -3.90 3.11 14.06
C SER A 430 -4.80 4.31 14.20
N VAL A 431 -4.78 4.90 15.39
CA VAL A 431 -5.67 5.98 15.77
C VAL A 431 -4.93 7.16 16.36
N GLU A 432 -5.32 8.34 15.91
CA GLU A 432 -5.10 9.57 16.67
C GLU A 432 -6.28 9.73 17.64
N LEU A 433 -5.99 9.76 18.94
CA LEU A 433 -7.01 9.97 19.96
C LEU A 433 -7.42 11.44 19.98
N GLY A 434 -8.73 11.68 19.93
CA GLY A 434 -9.29 12.97 20.33
C GLY A 434 -8.96 13.31 21.77
N GLU A 435 -9.14 14.59 22.13
CA GLU A 435 -8.89 15.06 23.49
C GLU A 435 -9.69 14.24 24.51
N ALA A 436 -9.03 13.84 25.60
CA ALA A 436 -9.64 13.06 26.66
C ALA A 436 -10.85 13.80 27.25
N PRO A 437 -12.03 13.18 27.41
CA PRO A 437 -13.10 13.77 28.20
C PRO A 437 -12.70 13.72 29.68
N CYS A 438 -12.02 14.75 30.17
CA CYS A 438 -11.93 14.95 31.61
C CYS A 438 -13.22 15.58 32.09
N GLY A 439 -14.16 14.76 32.57
CA GLY A 439 -15.42 15.25 33.13
C GLY A 439 -15.25 16.41 34.13
N PRO A 440 -14.22 16.40 35.00
CA PRO A 440 -13.93 17.51 35.90
C PRO A 440 -13.16 18.71 35.33
N ASP A 441 -12.72 18.66 34.07
CA ASP A 441 -12.20 19.81 33.33
C ASP A 441 -13.40 20.56 32.74
N LEU A 442 -13.86 21.54 33.51
CA LEU A 442 -15.07 22.28 33.25
C LEU A 442 -14.84 23.46 32.31
N ASN A 443 -13.59 23.85 32.08
CA ASN A 443 -13.22 24.95 31.16
C ASN A 443 -12.62 24.45 29.83
N GLY A 444 -12.29 23.16 29.72
CA GLY A 444 -11.77 22.51 28.53
C GLY A 444 -10.32 22.87 28.22
N ASP A 445 -9.50 23.18 29.24
CA ASP A 445 -8.10 23.58 29.05
C ASP A 445 -7.09 22.43 29.17
N GLY A 446 -7.58 21.21 29.40
CA GLY A 446 -6.79 19.99 29.55
C GLY A 446 -6.19 19.80 30.95
N VAL A 447 -6.53 20.64 31.94
CA VAL A 447 -5.98 20.61 33.30
C VAL A 447 -7.09 20.79 34.34
N VAL A 448 -7.42 19.73 35.08
CA VAL A 448 -8.28 19.83 36.26
C VAL A 448 -7.55 20.57 37.38
N GLY A 449 -7.91 21.83 37.60
CA GLY A 449 -7.19 22.72 38.49
C GLY A 449 -8.04 23.79 39.17
N GLY A 450 -7.37 24.89 39.51
CA GLY A 450 -8.01 25.99 40.24
C GLY A 450 -9.10 26.70 39.44
N GLU A 451 -9.03 26.64 38.10
CA GLU A 451 -10.02 27.23 37.21
C GLU A 451 -11.30 26.38 37.18
N ASP A 452 -11.20 25.06 37.12
CA ASP A 452 -12.35 24.14 37.22
C ASP A 452 -12.99 24.15 38.58
N LEU A 453 -12.19 24.24 39.64
CA LEU A 453 -12.72 24.44 40.99
C LEU A 453 -13.56 25.72 41.07
N ALA A 454 -13.15 26.78 40.37
CA ALA A 454 -13.92 28.02 40.33
C ALA A 454 -15.23 27.83 39.56
N VAL A 455 -15.23 27.07 38.47
CA VAL A 455 -16.45 26.71 37.74
C VAL A 455 -17.37 25.85 38.60
N LEU A 456 -16.86 24.80 39.25
CA LEU A 456 -17.63 23.94 40.16
C LEU A 456 -18.29 24.75 41.28
N LEU A 457 -17.54 25.65 41.92
CA LEU A 457 -18.06 26.51 42.98
C LEU A 457 -19.11 27.51 42.48
N ALA A 458 -19.07 27.89 41.20
CA ALA A 458 -20.11 28.74 40.60
C ALA A 458 -21.46 28.01 40.45
N PHE A 459 -21.43 26.68 40.32
CA PHE A 459 -22.61 25.82 40.25
C PHE A 459 -23.05 25.25 41.61
N TRP A 460 -22.37 25.60 42.71
CA TRP A 460 -22.61 25.02 44.04
C TRP A 460 -24.07 25.11 44.50
N GLY A 461 -24.60 23.97 44.95
CA GLY A 461 -25.98 23.80 45.41
C GLY A 461 -26.86 23.12 44.37
N SER A 462 -28.19 23.24 44.53
CA SER A 462 -29.15 22.55 43.68
C SER A 462 -29.07 23.01 42.22
N CYS A 463 -29.00 22.06 41.29
CA CYS A 463 -29.01 22.35 39.87
C CYS A 463 -30.34 23.02 39.47
N LYS A 464 -30.26 24.25 38.97
CA LYS A 464 -31.44 25.09 38.64
C LYS A 464 -31.99 24.79 37.24
N THR A 465 -31.18 24.14 36.41
CA THR A 465 -31.43 23.76 35.02
C THR A 465 -30.99 22.31 34.82
N SER A 466 -31.48 21.65 33.78
CA SER A 466 -31.01 20.31 33.38
C SER A 466 -29.56 20.29 32.91
N ASP A 467 -28.99 21.47 32.64
CA ASP A 467 -27.59 21.68 32.30
C ASP A 467 -26.84 22.08 33.59
N CYS A 468 -26.12 21.12 34.17
CA CYS A 468 -25.39 21.23 35.43
C CYS A 468 -24.05 20.49 35.30
N PRO A 469 -23.09 21.06 34.56
CA PRO A 469 -21.88 20.34 34.14
C PRO A 469 -20.97 19.93 35.30
N ALA A 470 -21.15 20.51 36.49
CA ALA A 470 -20.38 20.22 37.70
C ALA A 470 -21.06 19.23 38.67
N ASP A 471 -22.21 18.66 38.30
CA ASP A 471 -22.88 17.56 39.02
C ASP A 471 -22.37 16.23 38.45
N PHE A 472 -21.27 15.75 39.01
CA PHE A 472 -20.53 14.59 38.49
C PHE A 472 -21.11 13.26 38.96
N ASP A 473 -21.82 13.24 40.10
CA ASP A 473 -22.50 12.04 40.58
C ASP A 473 -23.98 11.94 40.18
N GLY A 474 -24.51 13.01 39.55
CA GLY A 474 -25.83 13.04 38.91
C GLY A 474 -26.98 13.09 39.91
N ASP A 475 -26.74 13.50 41.15
CA ASP A 475 -27.76 13.52 42.21
C ASP A 475 -28.69 14.75 42.14
N GLY A 476 -28.41 15.67 41.20
CA GLY A 476 -29.17 16.90 40.98
C GLY A 476 -28.69 18.09 41.82
N ALA A 477 -27.55 17.99 42.50
CA ALA A 477 -26.94 19.08 43.24
C ALA A 477 -25.40 19.01 43.25
N VAL A 478 -24.75 20.15 43.02
CA VAL A 478 -23.30 20.25 43.17
C VAL A 478 -22.94 20.43 44.64
N THR A 479 -22.33 19.40 45.23
CA THR A 479 -22.00 19.34 46.65
C THR A 479 -20.54 18.93 46.91
N GLY A 480 -20.24 18.60 48.16
CA GLY A 480 -18.92 18.07 48.54
C GLY A 480 -18.60 16.72 47.88
N ALA A 481 -19.59 15.99 47.38
CA ALA A 481 -19.38 14.77 46.63
C ALA A 481 -18.71 15.06 45.28
N ASP A 482 -19.24 16.00 44.50
CA ASP A 482 -18.67 16.44 43.21
C ASP A 482 -17.31 17.10 43.38
N LEU A 483 -17.15 17.91 44.43
CA LEU A 483 -15.84 18.47 44.77
C LEU A 483 -14.81 17.36 45.02
N SER A 484 -15.22 16.24 45.63
CA SER A 484 -14.32 15.12 45.86
C SER A 484 -13.93 14.43 44.56
N VAL A 485 -14.82 14.37 43.57
CA VAL A 485 -14.53 13.87 42.21
C VAL A 485 -13.54 14.79 41.50
N LEU A 486 -13.75 16.12 41.55
CA LEU A 486 -12.82 17.09 40.96
C LEU A 486 -11.42 17.00 41.59
N LEU A 487 -11.36 16.97 42.92
CA LEU A 487 -10.07 16.89 43.63
C LEU A 487 -9.37 15.54 43.44
N ALA A 488 -10.11 14.45 43.22
CA ALA A 488 -9.53 13.14 42.91
C ALA A 488 -8.85 13.12 41.53
N SER A 489 -9.30 13.97 40.61
CA SER A 489 -8.76 14.11 39.26
C SER A 489 -7.82 15.30 39.08
N TRP A 490 -7.34 15.91 40.18
CA TRP A 490 -6.52 17.14 40.13
C TRP A 490 -5.19 16.95 39.39
N GLY A 491 -4.97 17.74 38.33
CA GLY A 491 -3.80 17.67 37.46
C GLY A 491 -4.16 17.67 35.98
N PHE A 492 -3.18 17.37 35.12
CA PHE A 492 -3.44 17.18 33.69
C PHE A 492 -4.41 16.02 33.48
N CYS A 493 -5.34 16.18 32.54
CA CYS A 493 -6.18 15.08 32.08
C CYS A 493 -5.27 13.98 31.50
N GLN A 494 -5.37 12.76 32.05
CA GLN A 494 -4.61 11.59 31.59
C GLN A 494 -5.46 10.73 30.65
#